data_AF-A0A376TM29-F1
#
_entry.id   AF-A0A376TM29-F1
#
_cell.length_a   1.000
_cell.length_b   1.000
_cell.length_c   1.000
_cell.angle_alpha   90.00
_cell.angle_beta   90.00
_cell.angle_gamma   90.00
#
_symmetry.space_group_name_H-M   'P 1'
#
loop_
_entity.id
_entity.type
_entity.pdbx_description
1 polymer ?
#
loop_
_entity_poly.entity_id
_entity_poly.type
_entity_poly.pdbx_seq_one_letter_code
_entity_poly.pdbx_strand_id
1 'polypeptide(L)'
;MLSVLLKLLIILVLTPRASTRLLAVKLGYLAVYSMNTSVRKLFRLPIFFVMIVPVGECLVEVLKEAARRYSQNGGCAGCMVLEGIHSHDPLARDIAVQYYHAAETTIYDYIARRHPQSAQCVTDFMSTVMSGLSAKAREGHSIEQLCATAALAGEAIKTLLKE
;
A
#
# COMPACT_ATOMS: atom_id res chain seq x y z
N MET A 1 -46.31 8.05 16.18
CA MET A 1 -45.19 7.60 15.30
C MET A 1 -44.22 8.72 14.91
N LEU A 2 -44.67 9.98 14.75
CA LEU A 2 -43.81 11.13 14.41
C LEU A 2 -42.72 11.46 15.46
N SER A 3 -42.97 11.15 16.74
CA SER A 3 -42.04 11.41 17.87
C SER A 3 -40.77 10.54 17.85
N VAL A 4 -40.85 9.31 17.33
CA VAL A 4 -39.71 8.37 17.30
C VAL A 4 -38.74 8.73 16.18
N LEU A 5 -39.28 9.12 15.02
CA LEU A 5 -38.49 9.56 13.88
C LEU A 5 -37.72 10.86 14.18
N LEU A 6 -38.35 11.79 14.90
CA LEU A 6 -37.73 13.05 15.32
C LEU A 6 -36.61 12.83 16.36
N LYS A 7 -36.79 11.88 17.29
CA LYS A 7 -35.75 11.47 18.24
C LYS A 7 -34.57 10.79 17.54
N LEU A 8 -34.83 9.95 16.52
CA LEU A 8 -33.79 9.34 15.68
C LEU A 8 -33.01 10.37 14.87
N LEU A 9 -33.68 11.39 14.31
CA LEU A 9 -33.02 12.47 13.56
C LEU A 9 -32.13 13.33 14.48
N ILE A 10 -32.60 13.65 15.68
CA ILE A 10 -31.85 14.39 16.69
C ILE A 10 -30.62 13.60 17.15
N ILE A 11 -30.72 12.29 17.35
CA ILE A 11 -29.58 11.44 17.69
C ILE A 11 -28.57 11.38 16.53
N LEU A 12 -29.02 11.32 15.27
CA LEU A 12 -28.14 11.29 14.08
C LEU A 12 -27.43 12.62 13.81
N VAL A 13 -28.08 13.75 14.09
CA VAL A 13 -27.59 15.11 13.77
C VAL A 13 -26.85 15.77 14.95
N LEU A 14 -27.26 15.50 16.19
CA LEU A 14 -26.75 16.20 17.39
C LEU A 14 -25.84 15.34 18.29
N THR A 15 -25.59 14.06 17.95
CA THR A 15 -24.52 13.29 18.62
C THR A 15 -23.26 13.26 17.74
N PRO A 16 -22.18 13.96 18.13
CA PRO A 16 -20.93 13.97 17.35
C PRO A 16 -20.34 12.57 17.20
N ARG A 17 -20.62 11.65 18.14
CA ARG A 17 -20.08 10.27 18.15
C ARG A 17 -20.69 9.32 17.12
N ALA A 18 -21.98 9.45 16.78
CA ALA A 18 -22.61 8.57 15.79
C ALA A 18 -22.32 9.03 14.36
N SER A 19 -22.34 10.36 14.15
CA SER A 19 -22.01 10.97 12.86
C SER A 19 -20.51 10.85 12.55
N THR A 20 -19.60 11.00 13.53
CA THR A 20 -18.16 10.74 13.30
C THR A 20 -17.85 9.28 13.09
N ARG A 21 -18.56 8.31 13.72
CA ARG A 21 -18.39 6.88 13.39
C ARG A 21 -18.86 6.55 11.98
N LEU A 22 -19.99 7.08 11.53
CA LEU A 22 -20.48 6.82 10.17
C LEU A 22 -19.65 7.55 9.11
N LEU A 23 -19.13 8.75 9.43
CA LEU A 23 -18.21 9.51 8.59
C LEU A 23 -16.81 8.89 8.59
N ALA A 24 -16.30 8.37 9.72
CA ALA A 24 -15.05 7.62 9.82
C ALA A 24 -15.18 6.23 9.18
N VAL A 25 -16.36 5.60 9.22
CA VAL A 25 -16.64 4.41 8.42
C VAL A 25 -16.72 4.77 6.95
N LYS A 26 -17.33 5.89 6.53
CA LYS A 26 -17.35 6.31 5.11
C LYS A 26 -16.00 6.79 4.59
N LEU A 27 -15.24 7.54 5.39
CA LEU A 27 -13.87 7.98 5.09
C LEU A 27 -12.90 6.81 5.18
N GLY A 28 -13.10 5.91 6.13
CA GLY A 28 -12.43 4.62 6.24
C GLY A 28 -12.78 3.72 5.06
N TYR A 29 -14.03 3.71 4.58
CA TYR A 29 -14.45 2.97 3.38
C TYR A 29 -13.87 3.61 2.12
N LEU A 30 -13.79 4.95 2.04
CA LEU A 30 -13.12 5.65 0.94
C LEU A 30 -11.61 5.45 0.96
N ALA A 31 -10.98 5.45 2.14
CA ALA A 31 -9.57 5.17 2.35
C ALA A 31 -9.27 3.70 2.03
N VAL A 32 -10.12 2.76 2.46
CA VAL A 32 -10.12 1.34 2.07
C VAL A 32 -10.33 1.22 0.56
N TYR A 33 -11.26 1.94 -0.06
CA TYR A 33 -11.51 1.88 -1.50
C TYR A 33 -10.35 2.47 -2.31
N SER A 34 -9.72 3.54 -1.82
CA SER A 34 -8.52 4.18 -2.37
C SER A 34 -7.27 3.30 -2.17
N MET A 35 -7.11 2.66 -1.02
CA MET A 35 -6.07 1.66 -0.73
C MET A 35 -6.28 0.40 -1.57
N ASN A 36 -7.52 -0.08 -1.71
CA ASN A 36 -7.88 -1.26 -2.50
C ASN A 36 -7.63 -1.01 -3.99
N THR A 37 -7.91 0.19 -4.50
CA THR A 37 -7.54 0.57 -5.88
C THR A 37 -6.03 0.77 -6.06
N SER A 38 -5.31 1.31 -5.07
CA SER A 38 -3.86 1.54 -5.16
C SER A 38 -3.06 0.24 -5.05
N VAL A 39 -3.41 -0.65 -4.10
CA VAL A 39 -2.78 -1.96 -3.94
C VAL A 39 -3.15 -2.87 -5.10
N ARG A 40 -4.44 -2.98 -5.48
CA ARG A 40 -4.82 -3.81 -6.64
C ARG A 40 -4.18 -3.33 -7.93
N LYS A 41 -4.05 -2.02 -8.16
CA LYS A 41 -3.34 -1.50 -9.34
C LYS A 41 -1.83 -1.75 -9.27
N LEU A 42 -1.22 -1.82 -8.08
CA LEU A 42 0.24 -2.02 -7.94
C LEU A 42 0.60 -3.46 -8.28
N PHE A 43 -0.27 -4.39 -7.89
CA PHE A 43 -0.17 -5.81 -8.20
C PHE A 43 -0.97 -6.22 -9.45
N ARG A 44 -1.50 -5.26 -10.23
CA ARG A 44 -2.13 -5.53 -11.54
C ARG A 44 -1.08 -5.66 -12.64
N LEU A 45 -0.01 -6.40 -12.38
CA LEU A 45 0.78 -6.97 -13.46
C LEU A 45 -0.08 -8.06 -14.09
N PRO A 46 -0.34 -8.02 -15.41
CA PRO A 46 -1.23 -8.98 -16.04
C PRO A 46 -0.70 -10.40 -15.76
N ILE A 47 -1.59 -11.30 -15.39
CA ILE A 47 -1.33 -12.73 -15.09
C ILE A 47 -0.51 -13.41 -16.21
N PHE A 48 -0.51 -12.83 -17.42
CA PHE A 48 0.28 -13.26 -18.58
C PHE A 48 1.80 -13.01 -18.47
N PHE A 49 2.25 -12.03 -17.69
CA PHE A 49 3.68 -11.70 -17.52
C PHE A 49 4.39 -12.65 -16.54
N VAL A 50 3.62 -13.29 -15.65
CA VAL A 50 4.10 -14.04 -14.47
C VAL A 50 4.81 -15.37 -14.81
N MET A 51 4.60 -15.96 -15.99
CA MET A 51 5.24 -17.23 -16.35
C MET A 51 6.54 -17.11 -17.16
N ILE A 52 6.84 -15.95 -17.75
CA ILE A 52 7.93 -15.84 -18.73
C ILE A 52 9.04 -14.88 -18.26
N VAL A 53 8.73 -13.94 -17.36
CA VAL A 53 9.68 -12.93 -16.92
C VAL A 53 10.35 -13.33 -15.60
N PRO A 54 11.69 -13.18 -15.47
CA PRO A 54 12.42 -13.43 -14.22
C PRO A 54 11.78 -12.72 -13.00
N VAL A 55 11.88 -13.32 -11.81
CA VAL A 55 11.24 -12.77 -10.60
C VAL A 55 11.77 -11.37 -10.30
N GLY A 56 13.08 -11.21 -10.32
CA GLY A 56 13.80 -9.96 -10.07
C GLY A 56 13.36 -8.86 -11.01
N GLU A 57 13.26 -9.10 -12.32
CA GLU A 57 12.76 -8.12 -13.29
C GLU A 57 11.35 -7.63 -12.94
N CYS A 58 10.46 -8.55 -12.58
CA CYS A 58 9.10 -8.21 -12.17
C CYS A 58 9.10 -7.36 -10.88
N LEU A 59 9.91 -7.72 -9.89
CA LEU A 59 10.02 -6.98 -8.63
C LEU A 59 10.60 -5.57 -8.84
N VAL A 60 11.55 -5.39 -9.78
CA VAL A 60 12.06 -4.06 -10.15
C VAL A 60 10.93 -3.17 -10.66
N GLU A 61 10.06 -3.70 -11.52
CA GLU A 61 8.93 -2.93 -12.04
C GLU A 61 7.89 -2.62 -10.97
N VAL A 62 7.67 -3.51 -10.00
CA VAL A 62 6.87 -3.21 -8.80
C VAL A 62 7.46 -2.04 -8.02
N LEU A 63 8.78 -2.02 -7.78
CA LEU A 63 9.45 -0.92 -7.07
C LEU A 63 9.37 0.40 -7.83
N LYS A 64 9.57 0.38 -9.15
CA LYS A 64 9.42 1.59 -9.99
C LYS A 64 7.99 2.09 -9.97
N GLU A 65 7.00 1.21 -10.08
CA GLU A 65 5.60 1.62 -10.03
C GLU A 65 5.22 2.19 -8.66
N ALA A 66 5.74 1.62 -7.57
CA ALA A 66 5.60 2.19 -6.23
C ALA A 66 6.19 3.60 -6.17
N ALA A 67 7.42 3.80 -6.66
CA ALA A 67 8.08 5.10 -6.73
C ALA A 67 7.22 6.15 -7.47
N ARG A 68 6.73 5.81 -8.68
CA ARG A 68 5.86 6.70 -9.47
C ARG A 68 4.61 7.10 -8.70
N ARG A 69 3.97 6.15 -8.02
CA ARG A 69 2.73 6.40 -7.26
C ARG A 69 2.95 7.23 -6.01
N TYR A 70 4.02 6.95 -5.27
CA TYR A 70 4.33 7.72 -4.07
C TYR A 70 4.64 9.17 -4.40
N SER A 71 5.22 9.45 -5.57
CA SER A 71 5.45 10.80 -6.07
C SER A 71 4.23 11.50 -6.69
N GLN A 72 3.07 10.85 -6.79
CA GLN A 72 1.86 11.51 -7.31
C GLN A 72 1.48 12.71 -6.43
N ASN A 73 0.74 13.66 -7.00
CA ASN A 73 0.32 14.90 -6.33
C ASN A 73 1.51 15.77 -5.85
N GLY A 74 2.56 15.88 -6.65
CA GLY A 74 3.68 16.80 -6.40
C GLY A 74 4.75 16.27 -5.45
N GLY A 75 4.97 14.95 -5.43
CA GLY A 75 6.03 14.32 -4.63
C GLY A 75 5.56 13.82 -3.27
N CYS A 76 4.62 14.50 -2.59
CA CYS A 76 4.39 14.30 -1.16
C CYS A 76 3.33 13.24 -0.76
N ALA A 77 2.77 12.46 -1.70
CA ALA A 77 1.64 11.58 -1.38
C ALA A 77 2.03 10.39 -0.48
N GLY A 78 3.14 9.72 -0.79
CA GLY A 78 3.60 8.51 -0.10
C GLY A 78 2.56 7.36 -0.12
N CYS A 79 2.79 6.32 0.69
CA CYS A 79 1.87 5.21 0.86
C CYS A 79 0.84 5.51 1.95
N MET A 80 -0.45 5.50 1.59
CA MET A 80 -1.54 5.70 2.56
C MET A 80 -1.61 4.56 3.59
N VAL A 81 -1.21 3.33 3.22
CA VAL A 81 -1.19 2.18 4.14
C VAL A 81 -0.20 2.41 5.28
N LEU A 82 1.00 2.90 4.96
CA LEU A 82 2.03 3.19 5.97
C LEU A 82 1.61 4.32 6.93
N GLU A 83 0.86 5.32 6.47
CA GLU A 83 0.26 6.31 7.36
C GLU A 83 -0.83 5.71 8.24
N GLY A 84 -1.68 4.86 7.64
CA GLY A 84 -2.78 4.21 8.33
C GLY A 84 -2.30 3.39 9.52
N ILE A 85 -1.15 2.70 9.41
CA ILE A 85 -0.55 1.92 10.51
C ILE A 85 -0.24 2.80 11.73
N HIS A 86 0.07 4.08 11.54
CA HIS A 86 0.34 5.04 12.62
C HIS A 86 -0.91 5.82 13.06
N SER A 87 -2.08 5.51 12.50
CA SER A 87 -3.32 6.22 12.82
C SER A 87 -3.71 6.08 14.30
N HIS A 88 -4.25 7.17 14.85
CA HIS A 88 -4.89 7.17 16.18
C HIS A 88 -6.28 6.55 16.18
N ASP A 89 -6.93 6.41 15.01
CA ASP A 89 -8.18 5.65 14.87
C ASP A 89 -7.86 4.15 14.80
N PRO A 90 -8.28 3.34 15.81
CA PRO A 90 -7.99 1.91 15.83
C PRO A 90 -8.53 1.17 14.60
N LEU A 91 -9.71 1.54 14.08
CA LEU A 91 -10.29 0.86 12.94
C LEU A 91 -9.46 1.12 11.67
N ALA A 92 -9.07 2.38 11.45
CA ALA A 92 -8.23 2.74 10.31
C ALA A 92 -6.86 2.05 10.38
N ARG A 93 -6.28 1.98 11.58
CA ARG A 93 -5.02 1.28 11.82
C ARG A 93 -5.12 -0.22 11.56
N ASP A 94 -6.12 -0.89 12.10
CA ASP A 94 -6.29 -2.34 11.94
C ASP A 94 -6.45 -2.71 10.46
N ILE A 95 -7.23 -1.91 9.73
CA ILE A 95 -7.39 -2.06 8.28
C ILE A 95 -6.05 -1.88 7.55
N ALA A 96 -5.28 -0.84 7.89
CA ALA A 96 -4.00 -0.58 7.24
C ALA A 96 -2.98 -1.69 7.53
N VAL A 97 -2.92 -2.21 8.76
CA VAL A 97 -2.10 -3.36 9.14
C VAL A 97 -2.48 -4.60 8.34
N GLN A 98 -3.77 -4.87 8.16
CA GLN A 98 -4.23 -5.98 7.31
C GLN A 98 -3.78 -5.82 5.86
N TYR A 99 -3.88 -4.62 5.28
CA TYR A 99 -3.40 -4.35 3.93
C TYR A 99 -1.89 -4.50 3.80
N TYR A 100 -1.13 -4.07 4.80
CA TYR A 100 0.32 -4.21 4.84
C TYR A 100 0.74 -5.68 4.82
N HIS A 101 0.21 -6.50 5.72
CA HIS A 101 0.51 -7.93 5.77
C HIS A 101 0.03 -8.69 4.53
N ALA A 102 -1.13 -8.31 3.96
CA ALA A 102 -1.61 -8.91 2.72
C ALA A 102 -0.67 -8.62 1.54
N ALA A 103 -0.09 -7.41 1.48
CA ALA A 103 0.89 -7.06 0.46
C ALA A 103 2.20 -7.85 0.63
N GLU A 104 2.72 -7.96 1.86
CA GLU A 104 3.92 -8.77 2.15
C GLU A 104 3.69 -10.25 1.81
N THR A 105 2.55 -10.81 2.20
CA THR A 105 2.18 -12.21 1.87
C THR A 105 2.11 -12.41 0.35
N THR A 106 1.53 -11.47 -0.39
CA THR A 106 1.44 -11.54 -1.85
C THR A 106 2.82 -11.54 -2.52
N ILE A 107 3.73 -10.69 -2.04
CA ILE A 107 5.11 -10.62 -2.53
C ILE A 107 5.85 -11.92 -2.20
N TYR A 108 5.74 -12.40 -0.95
CA TYR A 108 6.32 -13.65 -0.51
C TYR A 108 5.86 -14.83 -1.37
N ASP A 109 4.54 -15.02 -1.52
CA ASP A 109 3.96 -16.12 -2.29
C ASP A 109 4.39 -16.07 -3.76
N TYR A 110 4.54 -14.88 -4.32
CA TYR A 110 5.03 -14.71 -5.69
C TYR A 110 6.49 -15.17 -5.83
N ILE A 111 7.36 -14.77 -4.90
CA ILE A 111 8.78 -15.14 -4.92
C ILE A 111 8.95 -16.62 -4.62
N ALA A 112 8.25 -17.14 -3.61
CA ALA A 112 8.39 -18.50 -3.11
C ALA A 112 8.08 -19.58 -4.15
N ARG A 113 7.24 -19.26 -5.15
CA ARG A 113 6.95 -20.16 -6.28
C ARG A 113 8.19 -20.53 -7.11
N ARG A 114 9.21 -19.66 -7.15
CA ARG A 114 10.42 -19.86 -7.97
C ARG A 114 11.72 -19.80 -7.15
N HIS A 115 11.73 -19.03 -6.08
CA HIS A 115 12.88 -18.81 -5.20
C HIS A 115 12.50 -19.00 -3.71
N PRO A 116 12.05 -20.19 -3.28
CA PRO A 116 11.55 -20.42 -1.92
C PRO A 116 12.59 -20.13 -0.83
N GLN A 117 13.87 -20.38 -1.10
CA GLN A 117 14.96 -20.13 -0.14
C GLN A 117 15.23 -18.64 0.09
N SER A 118 14.95 -17.79 -0.90
CA SER A 118 15.20 -16.34 -0.82
C SER A 118 13.94 -15.54 -0.53
N ALA A 119 12.76 -16.17 -0.55
CA ALA A 119 11.45 -15.50 -0.49
C ALA A 119 11.30 -14.57 0.72
N GLN A 120 11.66 -15.02 1.92
CA GLN A 120 11.57 -14.20 3.11
C GLN A 120 12.47 -12.96 3.02
N CYS A 121 13.77 -13.18 2.80
CA CYS A 121 14.77 -12.11 2.77
C CYS A 121 14.45 -11.07 1.68
N VAL A 122 14.03 -11.51 0.49
CA VAL A 122 13.65 -10.61 -0.60
C VAL A 122 12.37 -9.85 -0.27
N THR A 123 11.39 -10.49 0.39
CA THR A 123 10.16 -9.80 0.83
C THR A 123 10.45 -8.72 1.87
N ASP A 124 11.30 -9.02 2.86
CA ASP A 124 11.72 -8.06 3.89
C ASP A 124 12.45 -6.86 3.25
N PHE A 125 13.34 -7.13 2.28
CA PHE A 125 14.03 -6.10 1.52
C PHE A 125 13.06 -5.24 0.70
N MET A 126 12.12 -5.86 -0.01
CA MET A 126 11.07 -5.17 -0.76
C MET A 126 10.23 -4.26 0.15
N SER A 127 9.77 -4.78 1.29
CA SER A 127 8.98 -4.03 2.28
C SER A 127 9.74 -2.81 2.81
N THR A 128 11.04 -2.99 3.09
CA THR A 128 11.94 -1.91 3.53
C THR A 128 12.11 -0.84 2.46
N VAL A 129 12.42 -1.24 1.23
CA VAL A 129 12.63 -0.31 0.11
C VAL A 129 11.34 0.45 -0.19
N MET A 130 10.20 -0.23 -0.24
CA MET A 130 8.90 0.43 -0.48
C MET A 130 8.57 1.44 0.62
N SER A 131 8.88 1.14 1.87
CA SER A 131 8.71 2.06 2.99
C SER A 131 9.63 3.27 2.89
N GLY A 132 10.90 3.05 2.54
CA GLY A 132 11.88 4.12 2.29
C GLY A 132 11.48 5.03 1.12
N LEU A 133 11.03 4.46 0.00
CA LEU A 133 10.52 5.21 -1.15
C LEU A 133 9.31 6.07 -0.75
N SER A 134 8.38 5.51 0.03
CA SER A 134 7.22 6.25 0.54
C SER A 134 7.65 7.42 1.44
N ALA A 135 8.59 7.19 2.36
CA ALA A 135 9.10 8.23 3.25
C ALA A 135 9.81 9.35 2.47
N LYS A 136 10.69 9.00 1.52
CA LYS A 136 11.40 9.98 0.70
C LYS A 136 10.49 10.77 -0.24
N ALA A 137 9.42 10.15 -0.74
CA ALA A 137 8.37 10.87 -1.45
C ALA A 137 7.79 11.98 -0.55
N ARG A 138 7.41 11.66 0.69
CA ARG A 138 6.90 12.68 1.65
C ARG A 138 7.89 13.80 1.94
N GLU A 139 9.19 13.51 1.92
CA GLU A 139 10.25 14.51 2.05
C GLU A 139 10.44 15.37 0.78
N GLY A 140 9.70 15.11 -0.29
CA GLY A 140 9.72 15.89 -1.53
C GLY A 140 10.68 15.36 -2.60
N HIS A 141 11.17 14.12 -2.50
CA HIS A 141 11.99 13.54 -3.56
C HIS A 141 11.21 13.45 -4.87
N SER A 142 11.89 13.76 -5.98
CA SER A 142 11.31 13.70 -7.31
C SER A 142 11.08 12.24 -7.75
N ILE A 143 10.19 12.07 -8.74
CA ILE A 143 9.92 10.77 -9.35
C ILE A 143 11.21 10.13 -9.90
N GLU A 144 12.13 10.93 -10.46
CA GLU A 144 13.42 10.47 -10.97
C GLU A 144 14.32 9.94 -9.85
N GLN A 145 14.41 10.66 -8.72
CA GLN A 145 15.20 10.24 -7.56
C GLN A 145 14.68 8.92 -6.97
N LEU A 146 13.36 8.79 -6.84
CA LEU A 146 12.73 7.57 -6.34
C LEU A 146 12.87 6.41 -7.33
N CYS A 147 12.71 6.64 -8.63
CA CYS A 147 12.89 5.61 -9.66
C CYS A 147 14.35 5.15 -9.76
N ALA A 148 15.32 6.04 -9.58
CA ALA A 148 16.74 5.68 -9.52
C ALA A 148 17.02 4.76 -8.32
N THR A 149 16.46 5.09 -7.15
CA THR A 149 16.55 4.25 -5.95
C THR A 149 15.92 2.88 -6.17
N ALA A 150 14.73 2.83 -6.78
CA ALA A 150 14.04 1.59 -7.13
C ALA A 150 14.85 0.73 -8.11
N ALA A 151 15.54 1.33 -9.09
CA ALA A 151 16.39 0.62 -10.02
C ALA A 151 17.60 -0.02 -9.32
N LEU A 152 18.29 0.71 -8.43
CA LEU A 152 19.41 0.19 -7.65
C LEU A 152 18.99 -0.99 -6.75
N ALA A 153 17.86 -0.86 -6.05
CA ALA A 153 17.29 -1.94 -5.27
C ALA A 153 16.95 -3.17 -6.15
N GLY A 154 16.46 -2.92 -7.37
CA GLY A 154 16.19 -3.96 -8.35
C GLY A 154 17.42 -4.78 -8.73
N GLU A 155 18.57 -4.14 -8.94
CA GLU A 155 19.83 -4.84 -9.24
C GLU A 155 20.31 -5.70 -8.06
N ALA A 156 20.11 -5.23 -6.82
CA ALA A 156 20.40 -6.02 -5.63
C ALA A 156 19.51 -7.27 -5.55
N ILE A 157 18.22 -7.15 -5.89
CA ILE A 157 17.29 -8.29 -5.93
C ILE A 157 17.71 -9.30 -6.99
N LYS A 158 17.98 -8.86 -8.22
CA LYS A 158 18.45 -9.74 -9.31
C LYS A 158 19.72 -10.50 -8.92
N THR A 159 20.68 -9.79 -8.33
CA THR A 159 21.92 -10.39 -7.80
C THR A 159 21.63 -11.48 -6.76
N LEU A 160 20.73 -11.22 -5.81
CA LEU A 160 20.35 -12.19 -4.77
C LEU A 160 19.61 -13.40 -5.34
N LEU A 161 18.79 -13.20 -6.37
CA LEU A 161 18.04 -14.25 -7.07
C LEU A 161 18.86 -14.98 -8.14
N LYS A 162 20.06 -14.48 -8.46
CA LYS A 162 20.94 -14.98 -9.54
C LYS A 162 20.27 -14.91 -10.92
N GLU A 163 19.58 -13.80 -11.17
CA GLU A 163 18.91 -13.47 -12.43
C GLU A 163 19.58 -12.29 -13.14
#